data_AF-A0A6G2VFL8-F1
#
_entry.id   AF-A0A6G2VFL8-F1
#
_cell.length_a   1.000
_cell.length_b   1.000
_cell.length_c   1.000
_cell.angle_alpha   90.00
_cell.angle_beta   90.00
_cell.angle_gamma   90.00
#
_symmetry.space_group_name_H-M   'P 1'
#
loop_
_entity.id
_entity.type
_entity.pdbx_description
1 polymer ?
#
loop_
_entity_poly.entity_id
_entity_poly.type
_entity_poly.pdbx_seq_one_letter_code
_entity_poly.pdbx_strand_id
1 'polypeptide(L)' 'HAALAFGGLAHRPWRARAAEEILRGAPATDATFLRAADAELAQARPLRDNAFKVRLARHLAVDALAALTART' A
#
# COMPACT_ATOMS: atom_id res chain seq x y z
N HIS A 1 -6.31 5.91 13.18
CA HIS A 1 -6.14 6.71 11.94
C HIS A 1 -5.05 6.07 11.08
N ALA A 2 -5.21 6.02 9.77
CA ALA A 2 -4.23 5.44 8.84
C ALA A 2 -3.96 6.44 7.70
N ALA A 3 -2.69 6.60 7.35
CA ALA A 3 -2.23 7.48 6.27
C ALA A 3 -1.03 6.83 5.56
N LEU A 4 -1.09 6.74 4.24
CA LEU A 4 -0.10 6.04 3.42
C LEU A 4 0.14 6.79 2.11
N ALA A 5 1.40 6.86 1.69
CA ALA A 5 1.75 7.33 0.36
C ALA A 5 2.95 6.55 -0.19
N PHE A 6 3.00 6.39 -1.51
CA PHE A 6 4.12 5.77 -2.22
C PHE A 6 5.02 6.83 -2.86
N GLY A 7 6.33 6.72 -2.58
CA GLY A 7 7.37 7.41 -3.33
C GLY A 7 7.89 6.55 -4.49
N GLY A 8 8.29 7.17 -5.60
CA GLY A 8 8.94 6.48 -6.73
C GLY A 8 8.06 5.57 -7.60
N LEU A 9 6.74 5.54 -7.33
CA LEU A 9 5.74 4.78 -8.09
C LEU A 9 5.05 5.59 -9.20
N ALA A 10 5.02 6.91 -9.07
CA ALA A 10 4.41 7.84 -10.01
C ALA A 10 5.28 9.09 -10.17
N HIS A 11 4.91 9.96 -11.11
CA HIS A 11 5.59 11.24 -11.38
C HIS A 11 5.49 12.26 -10.22
N ARG A 12 4.61 12.00 -9.23
CA ARG A 12 4.42 12.74 -7.99
C ARG A 12 4.15 11.74 -6.86
N PRO A 13 4.29 12.12 -5.57
CA PRO A 13 3.88 11.27 -4.46
C PRO A 13 2.45 10.74 -4.66
N TRP A 14 2.29 9.42 -4.60
CA TRP A 14 1.00 8.77 -4.78
C TRP A 14 0.37 8.56 -3.41
N ARG A 15 -0.71 9.28 -3.11
CA ARG A 15 -1.50 9.08 -1.89
C ARG A 15 -2.42 7.86 -2.00
N ALA A 16 -2.29 6.91 -1.08
CA ALA A 16 -2.96 5.62 -1.14
C ALA A 16 -4.38 5.65 -0.52
N ARG A 17 -5.31 6.35 -1.19
CA ARG A 17 -6.64 6.63 -0.64
C ARG A 17 -7.51 5.37 -0.47
N ALA A 18 -7.50 4.45 -1.44
CA ALA A 18 -8.27 3.21 -1.34
C ALA A 18 -7.73 2.32 -0.22
N ALA A 19 -6.41 2.27 -0.05
CA ALA A 19 -5.81 1.59 1.11
C ALA A 19 -6.26 2.25 2.43
N GLU A 20 -6.20 3.58 2.53
CA GLU A 20 -6.62 4.32 3.74
C GLU A 20 -8.07 4.08 4.11
N GLU A 21 -8.95 3.99 3.11
CA GLU A 21 -10.37 3.67 3.31
C GLU A 21 -10.57 2.28 3.90
N ILE A 22 -9.90 1.26 3.37
CA ILE A 22 -9.97 -0.12 3.88
C ILE A 22 -9.40 -0.23 5.28
N LEU A 23 -8.31 0.48 5.57
CA LEU A 23 -7.65 0.43 6.88
C LEU A 23 -8.42 1.15 7.98
N ARG A 24 -9.32 2.08 7.62
CA ARG A 24 -10.06 2.88 8.61
C ARG A 24 -11.08 2.01 9.35
N GLY A 25 -10.82 1.75 10.62
CA GLY A 25 -11.70 0.97 11.50
C GLY A 25 -11.55 -0.55 11.33
N ALA A 26 -10.69 -1.01 10.43
CA ALA A 26 -10.40 -2.44 10.25
C ALA A 26 -9.32 -2.93 11.24
N PRO A 27 -9.34 -4.23 11.62
CA PRO A 27 -8.28 -4.83 12.41
C PRO A 27 -6.91 -4.74 11.72
N ALA A 28 -5.88 -4.38 12.48
CA ALA A 28 -4.48 -4.34 12.03
C ALA A 28 -3.91 -5.76 11.90
N THR A 29 -4.16 -6.41 10.75
CA THR A 29 -3.69 -7.77 10.44
C THR A 29 -3.11 -7.83 9.04
N ASP A 30 -2.24 -8.81 8.80
CA ASP A 30 -1.64 -9.05 7.47
C ASP A 30 -2.70 -9.17 6.38
N ALA A 31 -3.81 -9.86 6.65
CA ALA A 31 -4.92 -10.00 5.72
C ALA A 31 -5.56 -8.64 5.36
N THR A 32 -5.74 -7.75 6.34
CA THR A 32 -6.23 -6.39 6.10
C THR A 32 -5.23 -5.58 5.28
N PHE A 33 -3.94 -5.66 5.61
CA PHE A 33 -2.89 -4.92 4.90
C PHE A 33 -2.75 -5.37 3.45
N LEU A 34 -2.79 -6.68 3.19
CA LEU A 34 -2.77 -7.25 1.85
C LEU A 34 -3.96 -6.74 1.03
N ARG A 35 -5.18 -6.81 1.58
CA ARG A 35 -6.39 -6.30 0.93
C ARG A 35 -6.29 -4.80 0.61
N ALA A 36 -5.76 -4.00 1.54
CA ALA A 36 -5.59 -2.57 1.34
C ALA A 36 -4.57 -2.26 0.22
N ALA A 37 -3.43 -2.96 0.22
CA ALA A 37 -2.41 -2.80 -0.81
C ALA A 37 -2.90 -3.25 -2.19
N ASP A 38 -3.61 -4.37 -2.26
CA ASP A 38 -4.19 -4.89 -3.50
C ASP A 38 -5.22 -3.92 -4.10
N ALA A 39 -6.12 -3.40 -3.28
CA ALA A 39 -7.14 -2.43 -3.73
C ALA A 39 -6.49 -1.16 -4.29
N GLU A 40 -5.46 -0.64 -3.63
CA GLU A 40 -4.79 0.58 -4.11
C GLU A 40 -4.01 0.34 -5.41
N LEU A 41 -3.31 -0.79 -5.51
CA LEU A 41 -2.44 -1.08 -6.65
C LEU A 41 -3.20 -1.64 -7.87
N ALA A 42 -4.48 -1.98 -7.74
CA ALA A 42 -5.32 -2.40 -8.85
C ALA A 42 -5.43 -1.34 -9.98
N GLN A 43 -5.26 -0.06 -9.64
CA GLN A 43 -5.26 1.04 -10.62
C GLN A 43 -3.87 1.28 -11.26
N ALA A 44 -2.82 0.57 -10.82
CA ALA A 44 -1.47 0.77 -11.32
C ALA A 44 -1.37 0.39 -12.80
N ARG A 45 -0.82 1.30 -13.60
CA ARG A 45 -0.53 1.09 -15.03
C ARG A 45 0.97 1.17 -15.24
N PRO A 46 1.71 0.08 -15.01
CA PRO A 46 3.15 0.08 -15.23
C PRO A 46 3.51 0.20 -16.71
N LEU A 47 4.68 0.75 -16.95
CA LEU A 47 5.38 0.71 -18.23
C LEU A 47 6.22 -0.58 -18.32
N ARG A 48 6.71 -0.87 -19.53
CA ARG A 48 7.50 -2.08 -19.84
C ARG A 48 8.56 -2.40 -18.78
N ASP A 49 9.34 -1.41 -18.36
CA ASP A 49 10.52 -1.62 -17.53
C ASP A 49 10.26 -1.41 -16.02
N ASN A 50 9.00 -1.19 -15.61
CA ASN A 50 8.69 -0.91 -14.20
C ASN A 50 7.52 -1.72 -13.62
N ALA A 51 7.02 -2.73 -14.33
CA ALA A 51 5.97 -3.63 -13.84
C ALA A 51 6.31 -4.31 -12.51
N PHE A 52 7.60 -4.58 -12.27
CA PHE A 52 8.09 -5.12 -10.99
C PHE A 52 7.75 -4.22 -9.79
N LYS A 53 7.63 -2.89 -9.99
CA LYS A 53 7.35 -1.93 -8.91
C LYS A 53 5.99 -2.17 -8.26
N VAL A 54 5.01 -2.71 -8.99
CA VAL A 54 3.68 -3.00 -8.44
C VAL A 54 3.79 -4.06 -7.34
N ARG A 55 4.46 -5.18 -7.63
CA ARG A 55 4.71 -6.23 -6.65
C ARG A 55 5.59 -5.76 -5.49
N LEU A 56 6.63 -4.98 -5.78
CA LEU A 56 7.51 -4.44 -4.75
C LEU A 56 6.74 -3.51 -3.79
N ALA A 57 5.93 -2.59 -4.33
CA ALA A 57 5.14 -1.66 -3.53
C ALA A 57 4.11 -2.38 -2.65
N ARG A 58 3.50 -3.44 -3.19
CA ARG A 58 2.57 -4.29 -2.42
C ARG A 58 3.22 -4.85 -1.17
N HIS A 59 4.39 -5.48 -1.31
CA HIS A 59 5.10 -6.07 -0.18
C HIS A 59 5.61 -5.01 0.79
N LEU A 60 6.22 -3.93 0.28
CA LEU A 60 6.69 -2.82 1.12
C LEU A 60 5.56 -2.17 1.93
N ALA A 61 4.36 -2.02 1.36
CA ALA A 61 3.21 -1.49 2.08
C ALA A 61 2.82 -2.41 3.26
N VAL A 62 2.73 -3.71 3.02
CA VAL A 62 2.38 -4.70 4.05
C VAL A 62 3.43 -4.72 5.15
N ASP A 63 4.71 -4.80 4.79
CA ASP A 63 5.82 -4.83 5.74
C ASP A 63 5.87 -3.56 6.59
N ALA A 64 5.70 -2.39 5.96
CA ALA A 64 5.68 -1.12 6.67
C ALA A 64 4.49 -1.02 7.64
N LEU A 65 3.29 -1.43 7.21
CA LEU A 65 2.10 -1.43 8.08
C LEU A 65 2.27 -2.39 9.26
N ALA A 66 2.74 -3.62 9.01
CA ALA A 66 3.00 -4.61 10.06
C ALA A 66 4.03 -4.10 11.08
N ALA A 67 5.13 -3.50 10.61
CA ALA A 67 6.15 -2.92 11.47
C ALA A 67 5.63 -1.72 12.28
N LEU A 68 4.75 -0.88 11.71
CA LEU A 68 4.14 0.24 12.44
C LEU A 68 3.23 -0.25 13.56
N THR A 69 2.46 -1.33 13.33
CA THR A 69 1.48 -1.84 14.29
C THR A 69 2.09 -2.74 15.37
N ALA A 70 3.23 -3.37 15.10
CA ALA A 70 3.97 -4.17 16.08
C ALA A 70 4.69 -3.33 17.16
N ARG A 71 4.81 -2.01 16.96
CA ARG A 71 5.50 -1.10 17.91
C ARG A 71 4.54 -0.43 18.90
N THR A 72 3.41 -1.07 19.17
CA THR A 72 2.36 -0.59 20.08
C THR A 72 2.24 -1.56 21.25
#